data_AF-A0A0C9S3H2-F1
#
_entry.id   AF-A0A0C9S3H2-F1
#
_cell.length_a   1.000
_cell.length_b   1.000
_cell.length_c   1.000
_cell.angle_alpha   90.00
_cell.angle_beta   90.00
_cell.angle_gamma   90.00
#
_symmetry.space_group_name_H-M   'P 1'
#
loop_
_entity.id
_entity.type
_entity.pdbx_description
1 polymer ?
#
loop_
_entity_poly.entity_id
_entity_poly.type
_entity_poly.pdbx_seq_one_letter_code
_entity_poly.pdbx_strand_id
1 'polypeptide(L)'
;MAPFWNPVTPNVLFAFLCLVSLSAFARVIRLEVTFENDKCNFDGHKLSATGALFMQPCTFVTCDLKSRSVIVRGCPATPEDFVGYQINPDNNWPHCCEEYQR
;
A
#
# COMPACT_ATOMS: atom_id res chain seq x y z
N MET A 1 -37.32 -33.52 -29.17
CA MET A 1 -36.64 -32.29 -28.72
C MET A 1 -35.19 -32.66 -28.44
N ALA A 2 -34.25 -32.25 -29.29
CA ALA A 2 -32.83 -32.47 -29.07
C ALA A 2 -32.21 -31.20 -28.46
N PRO A 3 -31.36 -31.30 -27.43
CA PRO A 3 -30.72 -30.14 -26.82
C PRO A 3 -29.66 -29.55 -27.76
N PHE A 4 -29.75 -28.25 -28.00
CA PHE A 4 -28.83 -27.47 -28.81
C PHE A 4 -27.57 -27.16 -28.00
N TRP A 5 -26.61 -28.07 -27.99
CA TRP A 5 -25.29 -27.80 -27.40
C TRP A 5 -24.46 -27.02 -28.42
N ASN A 6 -24.37 -25.71 -28.22
CA ASN A 6 -23.44 -24.88 -28.99
C ASN A 6 -22.00 -25.28 -28.64
N PRO A 7 -21.14 -25.62 -29.61
CA PRO A 7 -19.75 -25.91 -29.33
C PRO A 7 -19.07 -24.63 -28.81
N VAL A 8 -18.62 -24.67 -27.56
CA VAL A 8 -17.79 -23.60 -26.99
C VAL A 8 -16.50 -23.55 -27.81
N THR A 9 -16.27 -22.44 -28.50
CA THR A 9 -15.08 -22.30 -29.34
C THR A 9 -13.82 -22.25 -28.48
N PRO A 10 -12.69 -22.82 -28.93
CA PRO A 10 -11.45 -22.89 -28.16
C PRO A 10 -10.92 -21.51 -27.72
N ASN A 11 -11.23 -20.45 -28.47
CA ASN A 11 -10.90 -19.06 -28.12
C ASN A 11 -11.59 -18.60 -26.83
N VAL A 12 -12.82 -19.07 -26.58
CA VAL A 12 -13.58 -18.74 -25.36
C VAL A 12 -12.96 -19.43 -24.14
N LEU A 13 -12.56 -20.69 -24.29
CA LEU A 13 -11.88 -21.44 -23.22
C LEU A 13 -10.55 -20.81 -22.82
N PHE A 14 -9.77 -20.35 -23.81
CA PHE A 14 -8.50 -19.67 -23.57
C PHE A 14 -8.68 -18.35 -22.81
N ALA A 15 -9.67 -17.53 -23.20
CA ALA A 15 -9.97 -16.28 -22.52
C ALA A 15 -10.38 -16.50 -21.05
N PHE A 16 -11.18 -17.53 -20.76
CA PHE A 16 -11.55 -17.90 -19.39
C PHE A 16 -10.34 -18.36 -18.57
N LEU A 17 -9.45 -19.17 -19.14
CA LEU A 17 -8.21 -19.60 -18.47
C LEU A 17 -7.32 -18.41 -18.11
N CYS A 18 -7.20 -17.42 -19.01
CA CYS A 18 -6.47 -16.18 -18.74
C CYS A 18 -7.11 -15.37 -17.61
N LEU A 19 -8.43 -15.20 -17.61
CA LEU A 19 -9.12 -14.43 -16.57
C LEU A 19 -8.98 -15.06 -15.17
N VAL A 20 -9.04 -16.39 -15.10
CA VAL A 20 -8.85 -17.11 -13.83
C VAL A 20 -7.40 -16.98 -13.34
N SER A 21 -6.41 -17.07 -14.23
CA SER A 21 -5.00 -16.89 -13.83
C SER A 21 -4.69 -15.47 -13.36
N LEU A 22 -5.26 -14.45 -14.00
CA LEU A 22 -5.13 -13.05 -13.55
C LEU A 22 -5.72 -12.81 -12.15
N SER A 23 -6.85 -13.46 -11.81
CA SER A 23 -7.47 -13.32 -10.50
C SER A 23 -6.66 -13.93 -9.35
N ALA A 24 -5.83 -14.94 -9.64
CA ALA A 24 -4.98 -15.60 -8.64
C ALA A 24 -3.85 -14.71 -8.11
N PHE A 25 -3.47 -13.65 -8.84
CA PHE A 25 -2.38 -12.75 -8.46
C PHE A 25 -2.86 -11.45 -7.79
N ALA A 26 -4.17 -11.20 -7.72
CA ALA A 26 -4.71 -10.04 -7.02
C ALA A 26 -4.66 -10.26 -5.50
N ARG A 27 -3.51 -10.03 -4.88
CA ARG A 27 -3.42 -9.91 -3.42
C ARG A 27 -4.05 -8.59 -3.00
N VAL A 28 -5.29 -8.64 -2.54
CA VAL A 28 -5.93 -7.49 -1.88
C VAL A 28 -5.31 -7.33 -0.50
N ILE A 29 -4.38 -6.39 -0.36
CA ILE A 29 -3.89 -5.96 0.95
C ILE A 29 -4.99 -5.08 1.56
N ARG A 30 -5.66 -5.58 2.59
CA ARG A 30 -6.62 -4.79 3.37
C ARG A 30 -5.87 -4.14 4.51
N LEU A 31 -5.64 -2.83 4.40
CA LEU A 31 -5.12 -2.02 5.49
C LEU A 31 -6.29 -1.53 6.32
N GLU A 32 -6.30 -1.85 7.61
CA GLU A 32 -7.32 -1.36 8.54
C GLU A 32 -6.88 -0.02 9.15
N VAL A 33 -7.78 0.96 9.10
CA VAL A 33 -7.54 2.28 9.72
C VAL A 33 -8.73 2.64 10.59
N THR A 34 -8.49 2.84 11.88
CA THR A 34 -9.50 3.36 12.82
C THR A 34 -9.00 4.62 13.51
N PHE A 35 -9.93 5.48 13.93
CA PHE A 35 -9.64 6.74 14.61
C PHE A 35 -10.40 6.78 15.92
N GLU A 36 -9.68 6.83 17.04
CA GLU A 36 -10.24 6.83 18.39
C GLU A 36 -9.45 7.78 19.29
N ASN A 37 -10.15 8.66 20.04
CA ASN A 37 -9.56 9.51 21.09
C ASN A 37 -8.28 10.25 20.65
N ASP A 38 -8.33 10.96 19.52
CA ASP A 38 -7.20 11.70 18.93
C ASP A 38 -5.98 10.83 18.62
N LYS A 39 -6.23 9.56 18.32
CA LYS A 39 -5.24 8.61 17.84
C LYS A 39 -5.78 7.91 16.61
N CYS A 40 -4.88 7.44 15.78
CA CYS A 40 -5.19 6.56 14.68
C CYS A 40 -4.58 5.19 14.97
N ASN A 41 -5.28 4.15 14.58
CA ASN A 41 -4.78 2.80 14.56
C ASN A 41 -4.63 2.40 13.09
N PHE A 42 -3.40 2.22 12.64
CA PHE A 42 -3.08 1.79 11.29
C PHE A 42 -2.54 0.37 11.35
N ASP A 43 -3.29 -0.59 10.83
CA ASP A 43 -2.91 -2.00 10.76
C ASP A 43 -2.48 -2.58 12.14
N GLY A 44 -3.21 -2.21 13.19
CA GLY A 44 -2.90 -2.60 14.58
C GLY A 44 -1.88 -1.71 15.29
N HIS A 45 -1.21 -0.79 14.58
CA HIS A 45 -0.28 0.16 15.14
C HIS A 45 -0.96 1.45 15.58
N LYS A 46 -0.92 1.71 16.90
CA LYS A 46 -1.44 2.94 17.50
C LYS A 46 -0.44 4.09 17.33
N LEU A 47 -0.87 5.11 16.62
CA LEU A 47 -0.12 6.32 16.30
C LEU A 47 -0.82 7.50 17.01
N SER A 48 -0.04 8.35 17.67
CA SER A 48 -0.55 9.60 18.23
C SER A 48 -0.85 10.61 17.11
N ALA A 49 -1.59 11.69 17.43
CA ALA A 49 -1.93 12.78 16.51
C ALA A 49 -0.75 13.33 15.67
N THR A 50 0.45 13.31 16.25
CA THR A 50 1.71 13.77 15.61
C THR A 50 2.73 12.64 15.47
N GLY A 51 2.33 11.42 15.78
CA GLY A 51 3.19 10.24 15.75
C GLY A 51 3.51 9.83 14.32
N ALA A 52 4.68 9.24 14.16
CA ALA A 52 5.10 8.60 12.94
C ALA A 52 5.48 7.14 13.20
N LEU A 53 5.23 6.29 12.21
CA LEU A 53 5.63 4.90 12.19
C LEU A 53 6.52 4.68 10.97
N PHE A 54 7.68 4.10 11.21
CA PHE A 54 8.57 3.63 10.15
C PHE A 54 8.34 2.13 9.97
N MET A 55 7.98 1.71 8.76
CA MET A 55 7.72 0.31 8.41
C MET A 55 8.71 -0.17 7.37
N GLN A 56 9.02 -1.46 7.40
CA GLN A 56 9.80 -2.09 6.34
C GLN A 56 8.89 -2.54 5.18
N PRO A 57 9.35 -2.45 3.92
CA PRO A 57 10.59 -1.78 3.50
C PRO A 57 10.40 -0.25 3.42
N CYS A 58 11.37 0.50 3.98
CA CYS A 58 11.55 1.96 3.86
C CYS A 58 10.27 2.80 3.65
N THR A 59 9.31 2.68 4.58
CA THR A 59 8.02 3.37 4.51
C THR A 59 7.82 4.25 5.73
N PHE A 60 7.26 5.43 5.53
CA PHE A 60 6.89 6.38 6.57
C PHE A 60 5.38 6.56 6.61
N VAL A 61 4.79 6.38 7.79
CA VAL A 61 3.35 6.47 8.02
C VAL A 61 3.06 7.54 9.06
N THR A 62 2.17 8.46 8.72
CA THR A 62 1.68 9.51 9.62
C THR A 62 0.17 9.60 9.57
N CYS A 63 -0.42 10.17 10.61
CA CYS A 63 -1.85 10.38 10.67
C CYS A 63 -2.23 11.85 10.59
N ASP A 64 -3.21 12.12 9.75
CA ASP A 64 -3.91 13.40 9.72
C ASP A 64 -5.29 13.19 10.37
N LEU A 65 -5.39 13.59 11.64
CA LEU A 65 -6.66 13.50 12.38
C LEU A 65 -7.71 14.48 11.88
N LYS A 66 -7.30 15.59 11.24
CA LYS A 66 -8.22 16.63 10.76
C LYS A 66 -8.98 16.12 9.54
N SER A 67 -8.28 15.50 8.60
CA SER A 67 -8.89 14.83 7.45
C SER A 67 -9.38 13.41 7.75
N ARG A 68 -9.04 12.86 8.92
CA ARG A 68 -9.21 11.44 9.26
C ARG A 68 -8.62 10.52 8.20
N SER A 69 -7.37 10.78 7.84
CA SER A 69 -6.62 9.98 6.86
C SER A 69 -5.26 9.55 7.39
N VAL A 70 -4.73 8.47 6.83
CA VAL A 70 -3.33 8.06 7.03
C VAL A 70 -2.56 8.38 5.77
N ILE A 71 -1.40 8.99 5.93
CA ILE A 71 -0.48 9.31 4.84
C ILE A 71 0.66 8.30 4.91
N VAL A 72 0.76 7.49 3.87
CA VAL A 72 1.84 6.51 3.67
C VAL A 72 2.77 7.03 2.59
N ARG A 73 4.05 7.18 2.91
CA ARG A 73 5.11 7.56 1.98
C ARG A 73 6.13 6.43 1.87
N GLY A 74 6.54 6.14 0.64
CA GLY A 74 7.60 5.18 0.35
C GLY A 74 8.63 5.80 -0.59
N CYS A 75 9.51 4.97 -1.14
CA CYS A 75 10.46 5.42 -2.15
C CYS A 75 9.82 5.50 -3.55
N PRO A 76 10.33 6.37 -4.45
CA PRO A 76 11.44 7.31 -4.24
C PRO A 76 11.00 8.54 -3.42
N ALA A 77 11.88 9.00 -2.52
CA ALA A 77 11.67 10.23 -1.76
C ALA A 77 12.07 11.45 -2.61
N THR A 78 11.41 12.59 -2.41
CA THR A 78 11.75 13.85 -3.11
C THR A 78 12.84 14.62 -2.36
N PRO A 79 13.57 15.55 -3.00
CA PRO A 79 14.54 16.40 -2.31
C PRO A 79 13.96 17.15 -1.11
N GLU A 80 12.70 17.57 -1.19
CA GLU A 80 12.00 18.25 -0.10
C GLU A 80 11.76 17.33 1.09
N ASP A 81 11.54 16.04 0.87
CA ASP A 81 11.40 15.05 1.94
C ASP A 81 12.69 14.94 2.77
N PHE A 82 13.86 14.96 2.11
CA PHE A 82 15.16 14.96 2.80
C PHE A 82 15.42 16.23 3.61
N VAL A 83 14.82 17.36 3.24
CA VAL A 83 14.91 18.60 4.02
C VAL A 83 13.92 18.59 5.19
N GLY A 84 12.70 18.12 4.96
CA GLY A 84 11.63 18.13 5.95
C GLY A 84 11.79 17.09 7.07
N TYR A 85 12.46 15.96 6.79
CA TYR A 85 12.54 14.81 7.71
C TYR A 85 13.96 14.49 8.19
N GLN A 86 14.85 15.49 8.28
CA GLN A 86 16.25 15.38 8.72
C GLN A 86 16.46 14.79 10.14
N ILE A 87 15.39 14.57 10.91
CA ILE A 87 15.44 14.39 12.36
C ILE A 87 15.88 12.97 12.76
N ASN A 88 15.95 12.01 11.83
CA ASN A 88 16.31 10.63 12.18
C ASN A 88 17.17 9.93 11.10
N PRO A 89 18.51 9.91 11.23
CA PRO A 89 19.42 9.32 10.22
C PRO A 89 19.46 7.79 10.23
N ASP A 90 18.74 7.13 11.13
CA ASP A 90 18.80 5.68 11.41
C ASP A 90 18.11 4.81 10.35
N ASN A 91 18.59 4.84 9.10
CA ASN A 91 18.11 4.00 7.98
C ASN A 91 16.58 3.97 7.84
N ASN A 92 15.94 5.08 8.18
CA ASN A 92 14.52 5.31 8.09
C ASN A 92 14.22 6.13 6.84
N TRP A 93 12.99 6.08 6.36
CA TRP A 93 12.59 6.92 5.22
C TRP A 93 12.76 8.39 5.64
N PRO A 94 13.32 9.28 4.79
CA PRO A 94 13.69 9.05 3.39
C PRO A 94 15.11 8.49 3.17
N HIS A 95 15.94 8.40 4.21
CA HIS A 95 17.37 8.02 4.12
C HIS A 95 17.65 6.57 3.71
N CYS A 96 16.69 5.66 3.88
CA CYS A 96 16.80 4.29 3.36
C CYS A 96 16.41 4.13 1.88
N CYS A 97 16.03 5.20 1.17
CA CYS A 97 15.74 5.11 -0.26
C CYS A 97 17.06 5.05 -1.06
N GLU A 98 17.28 3.91 -1.72
CA GLU A 98 18.54 3.61 -2.44
C GLU A 98 18.89 4.63 -3.53
N GLU A 99 17.90 5.29 -4.14
CA GLU A 99 18.10 6.23 -5.24
C GLU A 99 18.82 7.53 -4.85
N TYR A 100 18.88 7.88 -3.55
CA TYR A 100 19.64 9.04 -3.06
C TYR A 100 21.06 8.69 -2.61
N GLN A 101 21.41 7.41 -2.50
CA GLN A 101 22.75 6.96 -2.09
C GLN A 101 23.74 6.79 -3.26
N ARG A 102 23.34 7.08 -4.51
CA ARG A 102 24.19 6.99 -5.71
C ARG A 102 24.60 8.34 -6.26
#